data_AF-A0A136LGF3-F1
#
_entry.id   AF-A0A136LGF3-F1
#
_cell.length_a   1.000
_cell.length_b   1.000
_cell.length_c   1.000
_cell.angle_alpha   90.00
_cell.angle_beta   90.00
_cell.angle_gamma   90.00
#
_symmetry.space_group_name_H-M   'P 1'
#
loop_
_entity.id
_entity.type
_entity.pdbx_description
1 polymer ?
#
loop_
_entity_poly.entity_id
_entity_poly.type
_entity_poly.pdbx_seq_one_letter_code
_entity_poly.pdbx_strand_id
1 'polypeptide(L)'
;MNNYPVEYDNSASGPPRLLLWLALMFLLIIVLAAVAVIVFITNDRRISGLIPVVGLGLLVLPLASVFSALFMRKGLPKRLWLWLAILWAIFMVLVSFGFTLFYRDSLDPRYQNELVTYVPFMRQFMRPTPQGGVVPTSAVTSAISPADLLAIPVASSATPEPAEETEAPTEQPTVQPTDAPTEAALAPTATLEAPVSAPTAAPISDASTVNAAFSSSSNRPASAFMYGFRWERQGWNNCGPTNITMALSHFGWQEDQNYAAQFLKPETEDKNVSPGELVNFVNTHTGVRAITRIGGDIELLKNLIAANFPVIIETTFTPEGSDWIGHYQTIVGYDDNAGSFYVYDSWLGIGDGNGIAEPYEQLDRDWQAFNRTFVVLYEQSREGVLVGLLGDLADVNLAAERALTVGQQEASQDPTNPFAWFNIGTALTRLGRYEQAASAYDEATRRMLPFRMLWYQFGPFEAYFNVGRYDDVMGLVQNNLTNGAQYVEETYYWQGRVYEARGQNNEAIAAYTRA
;
A
#
# COMPACT_ATOMS: atom_id res chain seq x y z
N MET A 1 30.73 90.39 22.35
CA MET A 1 31.74 89.38 22.73
C MET A 1 31.12 88.59 23.87
N ASN A 2 30.65 87.35 23.75
CA ASN A 2 31.15 86.20 23.00
C ASN A 2 30.01 85.38 22.37
N ASN A 3 30.19 85.03 21.09
CA ASN A 3 29.49 83.94 20.43
C ASN A 3 30.08 82.61 20.92
N TYR A 4 29.27 81.71 21.44
CA TYR A 4 29.59 80.28 21.50
C TYR A 4 28.81 79.58 20.39
N PRO A 5 29.46 78.91 19.42
CA PRO A 5 28.75 78.08 18.48
C PRO A 5 28.36 76.76 19.17
N VAL A 6 27.10 76.38 19.01
CA VAL A 6 26.61 75.03 19.30
C VAL A 6 27.03 74.14 18.13
N GLU A 7 28.01 73.28 18.35
CA GLU A 7 28.45 72.28 17.37
C GLU A 7 27.55 71.05 17.52
N TYR A 8 26.53 70.92 16.65
CA TYR A 8 25.77 69.69 16.49
C TYR A 8 26.58 68.74 15.59
N ASP A 9 27.23 67.75 16.20
CA ASP A 9 27.84 66.63 15.46
C ASP A 9 26.73 65.71 14.92
N ASN A 10 26.30 65.97 13.69
CA ASN A 10 25.38 65.15 12.91
C ASN A 10 26.13 64.09 12.06
N SER A 11 27.11 63.39 12.62
CA SER A 11 27.83 62.31 11.91
C SER A 11 27.42 60.90 12.32
N ALA A 12 26.13 60.65 12.54
CA ALA A 12 25.60 59.29 12.37
C ALA A 12 25.42 59.01 10.88
N SER A 13 26.52 58.75 10.15
CA SER A 13 26.43 58.25 8.78
C SER A 13 25.60 56.97 8.79
N GLY A 14 24.44 56.97 8.12
CA GLY A 14 23.58 55.79 8.01
C GLY A 14 24.36 54.57 7.51
N PRO A 15 23.86 53.34 7.75
CA PRO A 15 24.57 52.13 7.37
C PRO A 15 25.00 52.23 5.90
N PRO A 16 26.28 51.97 5.57
CA PRO A 16 26.77 52.12 4.20
C PRO A 16 25.87 51.35 3.25
N ARG A 17 25.44 51.97 2.15
CA ARG A 17 24.53 51.38 1.13
C ARG A 17 24.98 49.97 0.70
N LEU A 18 26.28 49.70 0.76
CA LEU A 18 26.89 48.39 0.53
C LEU A 18 26.36 47.28 1.46
N LEU A 19 26.15 47.55 2.76
CA LEU A 19 25.58 46.59 3.71
C LEU A 19 24.14 46.23 3.35
N LEU A 20 23.35 47.21 2.91
CA LEU A 20 21.99 46.98 2.43
C LEU A 20 22.00 46.11 1.17
N TRP A 21 22.91 46.38 0.22
CA TRP A 21 23.08 45.58 -0.98
C TRP A 21 23.54 44.15 -0.69
N LEU A 22 24.47 43.96 0.26
CA LEU A 22 24.93 42.63 0.67
C LEU A 22 23.81 41.84 1.38
N ALA A 23 23.02 42.50 2.23
CA ALA A 23 21.86 41.88 2.88
C ALA A 23 20.75 41.50 1.87
N LEU A 24 20.52 42.35 0.86
CA LEU A 24 19.58 42.05 -0.22
C LEU A 24 20.07 40.92 -1.12
N MET A 25 21.37 40.89 -1.44
CA MET A 25 21.97 39.79 -2.21
C MET A 25 21.93 38.47 -1.42
N PHE A 26 22.12 38.53 -0.11
CA PHE A 26 21.96 37.40 0.80
C PHE A 26 20.53 36.85 0.80
N LEU A 27 19.53 37.73 0.96
CA LEU A 27 18.12 37.36 0.86
C LEU A 27 17.82 36.71 -0.50
N LEU A 28 18.34 37.27 -1.59
CA LEU A 28 18.13 36.76 -2.94
C LEU A 28 18.72 35.36 -3.14
N ILE A 29 19.93 35.09 -2.65
CA ILE A 29 20.55 33.75 -2.76
C ILE A 29 19.74 32.71 -1.99
N ILE A 30 19.23 33.05 -0.81
CA ILE A 30 18.37 32.16 -0.02
C ILE A 30 17.06 31.89 -0.76
N VAL A 31 16.43 32.93 -1.31
CA VAL A 31 15.19 32.78 -2.09
C VAL A 31 15.44 31.92 -3.32
N LEU A 32 16.55 32.12 -4.04
CA LEU A 32 16.90 31.31 -5.21
C LEU A 32 17.21 29.85 -4.84
N ALA A 33 17.89 29.60 -3.72
CA ALA A 33 18.12 28.25 -3.23
C ALA A 33 16.80 27.57 -2.81
N ALA A 34 15.91 28.28 -2.12
CA ALA A 34 14.59 27.78 -1.75
C ALA A 34 13.73 27.50 -2.98
N VAL A 35 13.72 28.40 -3.97
CA VAL A 35 13.03 28.20 -5.25
C VAL A 35 13.63 27.02 -6.02
N ALA A 36 14.95 26.86 -6.06
CA ALA A 36 15.59 25.71 -6.70
C ALA A 36 15.20 24.39 -6.02
N VAL A 37 15.15 24.35 -4.69
CA VAL A 37 14.68 23.19 -3.93
C VAL A 37 13.21 22.91 -4.23
N ILE A 38 12.35 23.93 -4.22
CA ILE A 38 10.91 23.79 -4.53
C ILE A 38 10.71 23.31 -5.97
N VAL A 39 11.37 23.91 -6.95
CA VAL A 39 11.30 23.52 -8.38
C VAL A 39 11.80 22.10 -8.58
N PHE A 40 12.79 21.67 -7.80
CA PHE A 40 13.34 20.34 -7.92
C PHE A 40 12.44 19.26 -7.30
N ILE A 41 11.85 19.55 -6.12
CA ILE A 41 10.86 18.69 -5.46
C ILE A 41 9.59 18.58 -6.31
N THR A 42 9.09 19.69 -6.85
CA THR A 42 7.89 19.72 -7.70
C THR A 42 8.08 19.01 -9.05
N ASN A 43 9.32 18.73 -9.46
CA ASN A 43 9.64 17.96 -10.67
C ASN A 43 10.00 16.49 -10.37
N ASP A 44 9.66 15.97 -9.19
CA ASP A 44 9.81 14.56 -8.84
C ASP A 44 11.25 14.04 -8.81
N ARG A 45 12.24 14.92 -8.61
CA ARG A 45 13.67 14.54 -8.65
C ARG A 45 14.24 14.20 -7.27
N ARG A 46 15.26 13.33 -7.21
CA ARG A 46 15.95 12.89 -5.97
C ARG A 46 16.79 13.98 -5.31
N ILE A 47 16.59 14.25 -4.02
CA ILE A 47 17.25 15.35 -3.26
C ILE A 47 18.78 15.31 -3.36
N SER A 48 19.37 14.12 -3.49
CA SER A 48 20.80 13.93 -3.74
C SER A 48 21.35 14.75 -4.92
N GLY A 49 20.53 15.03 -5.95
CA GLY A 49 20.89 15.91 -7.07
C GLY A 49 21.05 17.38 -6.71
N LEU A 50 20.54 17.83 -5.56
CA LEU A 50 20.67 19.20 -5.05
C LEU A 50 21.88 19.40 -4.13
N ILE A 51 22.45 18.33 -3.57
CA ILE A 51 23.57 18.40 -2.62
C ILE A 51 24.75 19.22 -3.17
N PRO A 52 25.18 19.06 -4.44
CA PRO A 52 26.25 19.89 -5.00
C PRO A 52 25.88 21.37 -5.06
N VAL A 53 24.63 21.71 -5.35
CA VAL A 53 24.14 23.09 -5.55
C VAL A 53 23.97 23.80 -4.20
N VAL A 54 23.34 23.13 -3.24
CA VAL A 54 23.14 23.64 -1.88
C VAL A 54 24.47 23.71 -1.13
N GLY A 55 25.35 22.71 -1.30
CA GLY A 55 26.70 22.69 -0.74
C GLY A 55 27.58 23.84 -1.26
N LEU A 56 27.52 24.14 -2.57
CA LEU A 56 28.22 25.30 -3.14
C LEU A 56 27.66 26.61 -2.59
N GLY A 57 26.33 26.73 -2.48
CA GLY A 57 25.65 27.89 -1.89
C GLY A 57 26.07 28.13 -0.44
N LEU A 58 26.10 27.08 0.38
CA LEU A 58 26.52 27.15 1.79
C LEU A 58 28.01 27.46 1.96
N LEU A 59 28.87 27.10 1.02
CA LEU A 59 30.31 27.43 1.02
C LEU A 59 30.59 28.90 0.63
N VAL A 60 29.77 29.47 -0.25
CA VAL A 60 29.89 30.89 -0.66
C VAL A 60 29.52 31.85 0.50
N LEU A 61 28.67 31.42 1.43
CA LEU A 61 28.20 32.21 2.58
C LEU A 61 29.30 32.61 3.60
N PRO A 62 30.13 31.69 4.14
CA PRO A 62 31.23 32.05 5.02
C PRO A 62 32.32 32.83 4.27
N LEU A 63 32.55 32.54 3.00
CA LEU A 63 33.50 33.28 2.17
C LEU A 63 33.07 34.74 1.97
N ALA A 64 31.80 35.01 1.64
CA ALA A 64 31.29 36.37 1.45
C ALA A 64 31.27 37.21 2.74
N SER A 65 31.03 36.57 3.89
CA SER A 65 31.06 37.21 5.20
C SER A 65 32.49 37.47 5.70
N VAL A 66 33.43 36.55 5.46
CA VAL A 66 34.88 36.78 5.66
C VAL A 66 35.39 37.89 4.73
N PHE A 67 34.96 37.91 3.47
CA PHE A 67 35.33 38.95 2.50
C PHE A 67 34.80 40.34 2.91
N SER A 68 33.55 40.39 3.40
CA SER A 68 32.96 41.62 3.97
C SER A 68 33.69 42.09 5.23
N ALA A 69 34.12 41.16 6.09
CA ALA A 69 34.89 41.48 7.30
C ALA A 69 36.31 41.98 6.98
N LEU A 70 36.95 41.44 5.94
CA LEU A 70 38.26 41.90 5.47
C LEU A 70 38.20 43.30 4.84
N PHE A 71 37.12 43.63 4.11
CA PHE A 71 36.92 44.94 3.51
C PHE A 71 36.47 46.04 4.49
N MET A 72 35.84 45.68 5.63
CA MET A 72 35.28 46.64 6.60
C MET A 72 36.16 46.86 7.84
N ARG A 73 37.49 46.74 7.70
CA ARG A 73 38.46 46.81 8.81
C ARG A 73 38.56 48.17 9.53
N LYS A 74 37.77 49.18 9.16
CA LYS A 74 37.68 50.47 9.87
C LYS A 74 36.24 50.97 9.95
N GLY A 75 35.67 51.05 11.16
CA GLY A 75 34.58 51.98 11.48
C GLY A 75 33.29 51.44 12.10
N LEU A 76 33.07 50.13 12.23
CA LEU A 76 31.82 49.62 12.82
C LEU A 76 31.86 49.59 14.37
N PRO A 77 30.85 50.15 15.08
CA PRO A 77 30.79 50.09 16.54
C PRO A 77 30.68 48.65 17.03
N LYS A 78 31.43 48.27 18.07
CA LYS A 78 31.39 46.91 18.65
C LYS A 78 29.97 46.44 19.04
N ARG A 79 29.10 47.38 19.46
CA ARG A 79 27.69 47.09 19.81
C ARG A 79 26.84 46.68 18.60
N LEU A 80 27.14 47.19 17.41
CA LEU A 80 26.41 46.82 16.19
C LEU A 80 26.75 45.38 15.77
N TRP A 81 28.01 44.95 15.93
CA TRP A 81 28.40 43.55 15.74
C TRP A 81 27.66 42.59 16.67
N LEU A 82 27.48 42.98 17.94
CA LEU A 82 26.69 42.20 18.89
C LEU A 82 25.22 42.08 18.43
N TRP A 83 24.59 43.18 18.02
CA TRP A 83 23.21 43.14 17.53
C TRP A 83 23.05 42.35 16.23
N LEU A 84 23.99 42.46 15.29
CA LEU A 84 23.98 41.66 14.07
C LEU A 84 24.15 40.17 14.38
N ALA A 85 25.03 39.82 15.31
CA ALA A 85 25.18 38.43 15.77
C ALA A 85 23.91 37.90 16.44
N ILE A 86 23.25 38.71 17.28
CA ILE A 86 21.96 38.36 17.91
C ILE A 86 20.86 38.17 16.85
N LEU A 87 20.71 39.11 15.92
CA LEU A 87 19.71 39.03 14.84
C LEU A 87 19.96 37.81 13.95
N TRP A 88 21.22 37.50 13.65
CA TRP A 88 21.59 36.32 12.89
C TRP A 88 21.29 35.03 13.65
N ALA A 89 21.57 34.97 14.96
CA ALA A 89 21.20 33.83 15.80
C ALA A 89 19.67 33.63 15.84
N ILE A 90 18.89 34.71 16.01
CA ILE A 90 17.42 34.66 15.96
C ILE A 90 16.94 34.15 14.60
N PHE A 91 17.49 34.69 13.51
CA PHE A 91 17.17 34.24 12.15
C PHE A 91 17.45 32.76 11.95
N MET A 92 18.61 32.27 12.39
CA MET A 92 18.97 30.84 12.30
C MET A 92 18.01 29.96 13.10
N VAL A 93 17.56 30.40 14.29
CA VAL A 93 16.55 29.69 15.07
C VAL A 93 15.21 29.64 14.32
N LEU A 94 14.76 30.76 13.75
CA LEU A 94 13.50 30.82 13.00
C LEU A 94 13.54 29.96 11.74
N VAL A 95 14.64 30.00 10.99
CA VAL A 95 14.83 29.15 9.79
C VAL A 95 14.88 27.69 10.18
N SER A 96 15.59 27.33 11.25
CA SER A 96 15.67 25.95 11.72
C SER A 96 14.29 25.44 12.14
N PHE A 97 13.55 26.24 12.91
CA PHE A 97 12.19 25.90 13.33
C PHE A 97 11.23 25.77 12.13
N GLY A 98 11.28 26.73 11.20
CA GLY A 98 10.47 26.70 9.97
C GLY A 98 10.80 25.49 9.10
N PHE A 99 12.08 25.15 8.95
CA PHE A 99 12.52 23.95 8.23
C PHE A 99 12.05 22.67 8.92
N THR A 100 12.12 22.58 10.25
CA THR A 100 11.59 21.43 10.99
C THR A 100 10.10 21.24 10.75
N LEU A 101 9.30 22.32 10.75
CA LEU A 101 7.87 22.24 10.45
C LEU A 101 7.61 21.80 9.00
N PHE A 102 8.30 22.41 8.03
CA PHE A 102 8.20 22.02 6.63
C PHE A 102 8.59 20.56 6.40
N TYR A 103 9.72 20.13 6.96
CA TYR A 103 10.21 18.76 6.89
C TYR A 103 9.19 17.76 7.45
N ARG A 104 8.53 18.09 8.57
CA ARG A 104 7.56 17.21 9.23
C ARG A 104 6.21 17.15 8.50
N ASP A 105 5.70 18.30 8.06
CA ASP A 105 4.29 18.46 7.71
C ASP A 105 4.04 18.68 6.22
N SER A 106 5.05 18.99 5.43
CA SER A 106 4.89 19.38 4.02
C SER A 106 5.82 18.64 3.06
N LEU A 107 6.95 18.13 3.54
CA LEU A 107 7.87 17.36 2.71
C LEU A 107 7.36 15.93 2.56
N ASP A 108 7.29 15.42 1.33
CA ASP A 108 6.80 14.06 1.09
C ASP A 108 7.67 13.00 1.81
N PRO A 109 7.07 11.88 2.25
CA PRO A 109 7.78 10.81 2.97
C PRO A 109 9.05 10.31 2.26
N ARG A 110 9.07 10.16 0.93
CA ARG A 110 10.29 9.74 0.21
C ARG A 110 11.46 10.68 0.42
N TYR A 111 11.18 11.97 0.45
CA TYR A 111 12.18 13.02 0.60
C TYR A 111 12.64 13.13 2.04
N GLN A 112 11.73 12.93 3.00
CA GLN A 112 12.10 12.79 4.40
C GLN A 112 13.07 11.60 4.59
N ASN A 113 12.77 10.45 3.98
CA ASN A 113 13.61 9.26 4.07
C ASN A 113 14.98 9.45 3.39
N GLU A 114 15.00 10.04 2.19
CA GLU A 114 16.25 10.38 1.50
C GLU A 114 17.11 11.33 2.35
N LEU A 115 16.51 12.37 2.95
CA LEU A 115 17.22 13.28 3.85
C LEU A 115 17.78 12.60 5.10
N VAL A 116 17.03 11.69 5.72
CA VAL A 116 17.51 10.94 6.91
C VAL A 116 18.75 10.11 6.59
N THR A 117 18.89 9.61 5.37
CA THR A 117 20.07 8.87 4.94
C THR A 117 21.34 9.74 5.02
N TYR A 118 21.23 11.04 4.72
CA TYR A 118 22.34 11.99 4.77
C TYR A 118 22.47 12.71 6.11
N VAL A 119 21.34 12.92 6.80
CA VAL A 119 21.23 13.72 8.02
C VAL A 119 20.43 12.92 9.07
N PRO A 120 21.04 11.89 9.70
CA PRO A 120 20.30 10.92 10.52
C PRO A 120 19.52 11.52 11.70
N PHE A 121 20.01 12.63 12.27
CA PHE A 121 19.31 13.30 13.37
C PHE A 121 17.93 13.84 12.97
N MET A 122 17.66 14.03 11.67
CA MET A 122 16.35 14.50 11.19
C MET A 122 15.22 13.51 11.46
N ARG A 123 15.54 12.23 11.71
CA ARG A 123 14.56 11.20 12.08
C ARG A 123 13.73 11.59 13.31
N GLN A 124 14.32 12.32 14.27
CA GLN A 124 13.62 12.74 15.50
C GLN A 124 12.47 13.74 15.24
N PHE A 125 12.45 14.38 14.07
CA PHE A 125 11.45 15.37 13.69
C PHE A 125 10.37 14.79 12.78
N MET A 126 10.47 13.51 12.37
CA MET A 126 9.40 12.82 11.67
C MET A 126 8.20 12.66 12.60
N ARG A 127 7.01 12.45 12.02
CA ARG A 127 5.82 12.15 12.83
C ARG A 127 6.06 10.86 13.64
N PRO A 128 5.73 10.85 14.94
CA PRO A 128 5.91 9.66 15.75
C PRO A 128 4.98 8.56 15.25
N THR A 129 5.42 7.31 15.37
CA THR A 129 4.54 6.14 15.28
C THR A 129 3.38 6.31 16.27
N PRO A 130 2.13 5.96 15.92
CA PRO A 130 1.00 6.04 16.84
C PRO A 130 1.33 5.38 18.17
N GLN A 131 0.80 5.94 19.27
CA GLN A 131 1.05 5.42 20.61
C GLN A 131 0.63 3.95 20.70
N GLY A 132 1.59 3.08 21.00
CA GLY A 132 1.38 1.63 21.06
C GLY A 132 1.57 0.87 19.74
N GLY A 133 1.72 1.56 18.59
CA GLY A 133 1.99 0.91 17.31
C GLY A 133 0.85 0.01 16.79
N VAL A 134 -0.38 0.23 17.25
CA VAL A 134 -1.53 -0.64 16.99
C VAL A 134 -2.70 0.09 16.35
N VAL A 135 -3.56 -0.65 15.65
CA VAL A 135 -4.86 -0.17 15.19
C VAL A 135 -5.75 0.12 16.41
N PRO A 136 -6.49 1.24 16.45
CA PRO A 136 -7.33 1.58 17.58
C PRO A 136 -8.45 0.54 17.75
N THR A 137 -8.64 0.11 19.00
CA THR A 137 -9.77 -0.76 19.36
C THR A 137 -11.07 0.04 19.33
N SER A 138 -12.11 -0.50 18.70
CA SER A 138 -13.43 0.11 18.79
C SER A 138 -13.95 0.11 20.23
N ALA A 139 -14.64 1.18 20.61
CA ALA A 139 -15.34 1.27 21.89
C ALA A 139 -16.64 0.45 21.90
N VAL A 140 -17.14 0.04 20.73
CA VAL A 140 -18.35 -0.79 20.62
C VAL A 140 -18.02 -2.23 20.99
N THR A 141 -18.75 -2.78 21.95
CA THR A 141 -18.71 -4.21 22.27
C THR A 141 -19.68 -4.97 21.39
N SER A 142 -19.17 -5.91 20.60
CA SER A 142 -20.01 -6.86 19.85
C SER A 142 -20.80 -7.77 20.81
N ALA A 143 -22.01 -8.14 20.39
CA ALA A 143 -22.81 -9.17 21.05
C ALA A 143 -22.34 -10.61 20.72
N ILE A 144 -21.53 -10.78 19.68
CA ILE A 144 -21.00 -12.07 19.24
C ILE A 144 -19.73 -12.36 20.03
N SER A 145 -19.71 -13.46 20.78
CA SER A 145 -18.55 -13.81 21.59
C SER A 145 -17.41 -14.37 20.72
N PRO A 146 -16.16 -14.34 21.20
CA PRO A 146 -15.05 -15.01 20.52
C PRO A 146 -15.32 -16.51 20.28
N ALA A 147 -15.97 -17.18 21.24
CA ALA A 147 -16.32 -18.59 21.10
C ALA A 147 -17.34 -18.82 19.97
N ASP A 148 -18.32 -17.92 19.81
CA ASP A 148 -19.30 -18.01 18.72
C ASP A 148 -18.64 -17.83 17.36
N LEU A 149 -17.67 -16.91 17.24
CA LEU A 149 -16.89 -16.71 16.01
C LEU A 149 -16.10 -17.97 15.62
N LEU A 150 -15.52 -18.68 16.59
CA LEU A 150 -14.80 -19.93 16.37
C LEU A 150 -15.73 -21.10 16.04
N ALA A 151 -17.00 -21.03 16.46
CA ALA A 151 -18.01 -22.06 16.22
C ALA A 151 -18.83 -21.83 14.93
N ILE A 152 -18.54 -20.77 14.17
CA ILE A 152 -19.23 -20.50 12.91
C ILE A 152 -19.04 -21.69 11.95
N PRO A 153 -20.12 -22.34 11.48
CA PRO A 153 -20.00 -23.41 10.50
C PRO A 153 -19.58 -22.86 9.14
N VAL A 154 -18.78 -23.67 8.45
CA VAL A 154 -18.35 -23.47 7.06
C VAL A 154 -19.19 -24.40 6.18
N ALA A 155 -19.68 -23.94 5.03
CA ALA A 155 -20.73 -24.64 4.29
C ALA A 155 -20.28 -25.98 3.67
N SER A 156 -18.99 -26.31 3.72
CA SER A 156 -18.47 -27.58 3.20
C SER A 156 -18.69 -28.78 4.15
N SER A 157 -19.94 -29.23 4.26
CA SER A 157 -20.35 -30.64 4.48
C SER A 157 -21.88 -30.83 4.58
N ALA A 158 -22.70 -29.89 4.09
CA ALA A 158 -24.13 -30.14 3.95
C ALA A 158 -24.38 -31.02 2.73
N THR A 159 -24.52 -32.33 2.95
CA THR A 159 -25.43 -33.13 2.10
C THR A 159 -26.78 -32.40 2.14
N PRO A 160 -27.45 -32.11 1.01
CA PRO A 160 -28.75 -31.47 1.06
C PRO A 160 -29.69 -32.39 1.84
N GLU A 161 -30.06 -31.95 3.03
CA GLU A 161 -31.13 -32.56 3.82
C GLU A 161 -32.40 -32.47 2.97
N PRO A 162 -33.16 -33.56 2.77
CA PRO A 162 -34.39 -33.48 2.01
C PRO A 162 -35.32 -32.54 2.74
N ALA A 163 -35.73 -31.47 2.05
CA ALA A 163 -36.67 -30.50 2.57
C ALA A 163 -37.93 -31.25 3.07
N GLU A 164 -38.16 -31.24 4.38
CA GLU A 164 -39.45 -31.58 4.96
C GLU A 164 -40.46 -30.53 4.48
N GLU A 165 -41.28 -30.96 3.53
CA GLU A 165 -42.43 -30.25 3.02
C GLU A 165 -43.41 -30.03 4.17
N THR A 166 -43.28 -28.88 4.85
CA THR A 166 -44.22 -28.46 5.88
C THR A 166 -45.34 -27.71 5.18
N GLU A 167 -46.48 -28.39 4.98
CA GLU A 167 -47.72 -27.77 4.52
C GLU A 167 -48.10 -26.60 5.44
N ALA A 168 -48.26 -25.41 4.84
CA ALA A 168 -48.90 -24.26 5.48
C ALA A 168 -50.06 -23.77 4.60
N PRO A 169 -51.14 -23.23 5.20
CA PRO A 169 -52.47 -23.24 4.60
C PRO A 169 -52.67 -22.10 3.59
N THR A 170 -53.45 -22.42 2.57
CA THR A 170 -53.90 -21.53 1.49
C THR A 170 -54.84 -20.44 2.02
N GLU A 171 -54.41 -19.18 1.98
CA GLU A 171 -55.34 -18.04 1.89
C GLU A 171 -54.93 -17.14 0.73
N GLN A 172 -55.89 -16.93 -0.17
CA GLN A 172 -55.77 -16.19 -1.41
C GLN A 172 -56.45 -14.82 -1.24
N PRO A 173 -55.81 -13.70 -1.63
CA PRO A 173 -56.55 -12.50 -1.98
C PRO A 173 -56.31 -12.12 -3.44
N THR A 174 -57.42 -12.05 -4.17
CA THR A 174 -57.58 -11.61 -5.55
C THR A 174 -57.47 -10.09 -5.66
N VAL A 175 -56.57 -9.55 -6.50
CA VAL A 175 -56.72 -8.19 -7.08
C VAL A 175 -56.12 -8.14 -8.49
N GLN A 176 -56.89 -7.53 -9.41
CA GLN A 176 -56.68 -7.35 -10.86
C GLN A 176 -55.48 -6.46 -11.25
N PRO A 177 -54.97 -6.57 -12.49
CA PRO A 177 -53.89 -5.74 -13.01
C PRO A 177 -54.40 -4.39 -13.54
N THR A 178 -53.59 -3.34 -13.42
CA THR A 178 -53.80 -2.04 -14.09
C THR A 178 -52.52 -1.58 -14.76
N ASP A 179 -52.71 -0.98 -15.93
CA ASP A 179 -51.78 -0.78 -17.03
C ASP A 179 -50.55 0.13 -16.76
N ALA A 180 -49.48 -0.15 -17.50
CA ALA A 180 -48.31 0.70 -17.69
C ALA A 180 -48.50 1.65 -18.88
N PRO A 181 -47.92 2.87 -18.87
CA PRO A 181 -47.96 3.74 -20.04
C PRO A 181 -46.74 3.54 -20.96
N THR A 182 -47.06 3.46 -22.26
CA THR A 182 -46.22 3.54 -23.48
C THR A 182 -45.67 4.98 -23.66
N GLU A 183 -44.45 5.25 -24.16
CA GLU A 183 -43.98 5.44 -25.56
C GLU A 183 -42.59 6.16 -25.40
N ALA A 184 -41.56 6.13 -26.25
CA ALA A 184 -41.47 6.10 -27.69
C ALA A 184 -40.06 5.66 -28.17
N ALA A 185 -40.03 5.05 -29.34
CA ALA A 185 -38.83 4.61 -30.07
C ALA A 185 -38.28 5.70 -31.00
N LEU A 186 -36.96 5.71 -31.22
CA LEU A 186 -36.34 6.06 -32.50
C LEU A 186 -35.00 5.30 -32.66
N ALA A 187 -34.92 4.46 -33.69
CA ALA A 187 -33.67 3.97 -34.27
C ALA A 187 -33.27 4.85 -35.47
N PRO A 188 -32.03 4.72 -35.99
CA PRO A 188 -31.96 4.03 -37.27
C PRO A 188 -30.80 3.04 -37.43
N THR A 189 -31.06 2.13 -38.36
CA THR A 189 -30.31 1.01 -38.94
C THR A 189 -28.98 1.37 -39.60
N ALA A 190 -27.99 0.48 -39.49
CA ALA A 190 -27.06 0.18 -40.57
C ALA A 190 -26.59 -1.29 -40.48
N THR A 191 -27.03 -2.09 -41.45
CA THR A 191 -26.65 -3.48 -41.70
C THR A 191 -25.52 -3.52 -42.71
N LEU A 192 -24.48 -4.32 -42.47
CA LEU A 192 -23.58 -4.86 -43.50
C LEU A 192 -23.22 -6.32 -43.14
N GLU A 193 -23.68 -7.25 -43.97
CA GLU A 193 -23.35 -8.68 -43.99
C GLU A 193 -21.95 -8.89 -44.62
N ALA A 194 -21.06 -9.71 -44.04
CA ALA A 194 -20.70 -11.10 -44.41
C ALA A 194 -19.14 -11.20 -44.53
N PRO A 195 -18.48 -12.39 -44.60
CA PRO A 195 -18.96 -13.77 -44.44
C PRO A 195 -18.19 -14.60 -43.37
N VAL A 196 -18.81 -15.73 -43.06
CA VAL A 196 -18.37 -16.81 -42.17
C VAL A 196 -17.24 -17.63 -42.80
N SER A 197 -16.24 -17.99 -42.01
CA SER A 197 -15.32 -19.12 -42.28
C SER A 197 -15.16 -19.91 -40.98
N ALA A 198 -15.79 -21.08 -40.93
CA ALA A 198 -15.69 -22.02 -39.82
C ALA A 198 -14.36 -22.79 -39.89
N PRO A 199 -13.62 -23.00 -38.78
CA PRO A 199 -12.61 -24.03 -38.72
C PRO A 199 -13.19 -25.34 -38.20
N THR A 200 -12.83 -26.40 -38.91
CA THR A 200 -13.04 -27.82 -38.69
C THR A 200 -12.81 -28.25 -37.24
N ALA A 201 -13.78 -28.98 -36.67
CA ALA A 201 -13.67 -29.63 -35.37
C ALA A 201 -12.63 -30.76 -35.40
N ALA A 202 -11.63 -30.66 -34.52
CA ALA A 202 -10.75 -31.76 -34.15
C ALA A 202 -11.43 -32.60 -33.04
N PRO A 203 -11.15 -33.91 -32.93
CA PRO A 203 -11.90 -34.81 -32.07
C PRO A 203 -11.64 -34.50 -30.59
N ILE A 204 -12.74 -34.38 -29.85
CA ILE A 204 -12.77 -34.19 -28.40
C ILE A 204 -12.32 -35.52 -27.77
N SER A 205 -11.09 -35.57 -27.27
CA SER A 205 -10.67 -36.65 -26.38
C SER A 205 -11.20 -36.37 -24.98
N ASP A 206 -11.91 -37.35 -24.42
CA ASP A 206 -12.60 -37.33 -23.12
C ASP A 206 -11.88 -36.56 -22.00
N ALA A 207 -12.54 -35.51 -21.51
CA ALA A 207 -12.12 -34.77 -20.31
C ALA A 207 -12.25 -35.59 -19.01
N SER A 208 -12.87 -36.77 -19.06
CA SER A 208 -13.07 -37.63 -17.89
C SER A 208 -11.82 -38.44 -17.48
N THR A 209 -10.79 -38.55 -18.31
CA THR A 209 -9.55 -39.26 -17.96
C THR A 209 -8.46 -38.38 -17.33
N VAL A 210 -8.65 -37.05 -17.29
CA VAL A 210 -7.66 -36.12 -16.71
C VAL A 210 -7.97 -35.80 -15.23
N ASN A 211 -9.24 -35.90 -14.82
CA ASN A 211 -9.68 -35.59 -13.46
C ASN A 211 -9.38 -36.69 -12.43
N ALA A 212 -8.85 -37.85 -12.84
CA ALA A 212 -8.50 -38.95 -11.94
C ALA A 212 -7.01 -38.97 -11.51
N ALA A 213 -6.19 -38.01 -11.96
CA ALA A 213 -4.74 -38.04 -11.79
C ALA A 213 -4.15 -37.06 -10.75
N PHE A 214 -4.95 -36.21 -10.10
CA PHE A 214 -4.42 -35.16 -9.20
C PHE A 214 -5.03 -35.17 -7.79
N SER A 215 -5.35 -36.37 -7.28
CA SER A 215 -5.52 -36.59 -5.84
C SER A 215 -4.39 -37.48 -5.31
N SER A 216 -3.22 -36.88 -5.15
CA SER A 216 -2.21 -37.24 -4.13
C SER A 216 -0.99 -36.35 -4.30
N SER A 217 -0.39 -35.94 -3.18
CA SER A 217 0.96 -35.38 -3.07
C SER A 217 2.08 -36.29 -3.62
N SER A 218 1.77 -37.38 -4.33
CA SER A 218 2.71 -38.48 -4.56
C SER A 218 3.56 -38.37 -5.83
N ASN A 219 3.34 -37.39 -6.71
CA ASN A 219 4.09 -37.25 -7.98
C ASN A 219 4.83 -35.91 -8.14
N ARG A 220 4.81 -35.02 -7.14
CA ARG A 220 5.57 -33.77 -7.21
C ARG A 220 7.06 -34.05 -6.91
N PRO A 221 8.03 -33.48 -7.66
CA PRO A 221 9.45 -33.64 -7.34
C PRO A 221 9.79 -33.06 -5.95
N ALA A 222 10.83 -33.61 -5.30
CA ALA A 222 11.29 -33.14 -3.98
C ALA A 222 11.85 -31.70 -4.01
N SER A 223 12.27 -31.22 -5.19
CA SER A 223 12.64 -29.84 -5.43
C SER A 223 12.26 -29.44 -6.85
N ALA A 224 11.94 -28.16 -7.04
CA ALA A 224 11.68 -27.57 -8.35
C ALA A 224 12.08 -26.10 -8.35
N PHE A 225 12.65 -25.64 -9.47
CA PHE A 225 13.06 -24.26 -9.69
C PHE A 225 12.57 -23.80 -11.06
N MET A 226 11.96 -22.62 -11.09
CA MET A 226 11.57 -21.93 -12.30
C MET A 226 12.67 -20.92 -12.67
N TYR A 227 12.85 -20.70 -13.98
CA TYR A 227 13.87 -19.79 -14.51
C TYR A 227 13.23 -18.70 -15.38
N GLY A 228 14.03 -17.76 -15.89
CA GLY A 228 13.53 -16.64 -16.71
C GLY A 228 13.11 -15.40 -15.91
N PHE A 229 13.28 -15.42 -14.59
CA PHE A 229 13.09 -14.24 -13.76
C PHE A 229 14.24 -13.25 -13.92
N ARG A 230 13.93 -11.97 -14.08
CA ARG A 230 14.87 -10.87 -14.11
C ARG A 230 14.63 -10.05 -12.86
N TRP A 231 15.55 -10.14 -11.92
CA TRP A 231 15.46 -9.36 -10.69
C TRP A 231 15.68 -7.88 -10.94
N GLU A 232 14.94 -7.07 -10.20
CA GLU A 232 15.09 -5.61 -10.16
C GLU A 232 14.97 -5.13 -8.71
N ARG A 233 15.79 -4.13 -8.35
CA ARG A 233 15.70 -3.48 -7.04
C ARG A 233 14.54 -2.51 -7.02
N GLN A 234 13.64 -2.60 -6.06
CA GLN A 234 12.50 -1.66 -5.99
C GLN A 234 12.93 -0.20 -5.77
N GLY A 235 12.12 0.69 -6.33
CA GLY A 235 12.04 2.10 -5.97
C GLY A 235 11.21 2.35 -4.70
N TRP A 236 10.86 3.61 -4.47
CA TRP A 236 10.05 4.05 -3.34
C TRP A 236 8.65 3.43 -3.38
N ASN A 237 8.27 2.70 -2.32
CA ASN A 237 6.98 2.00 -2.21
C ASN A 237 6.60 1.21 -3.47
N ASN A 238 7.56 0.52 -4.10
CA ASN A 238 7.36 -0.10 -5.41
C ASN A 238 7.43 -1.64 -5.39
N CYS A 239 7.26 -2.27 -4.21
CA CYS A 239 7.36 -3.72 -4.07
C CYS A 239 6.36 -4.48 -4.96
N GLY A 240 5.11 -4.02 -5.07
CA GLY A 240 4.09 -4.60 -5.96
C GLY A 240 4.49 -4.52 -7.45
N PRO A 241 4.71 -3.31 -8.01
CA PRO A 241 5.14 -3.14 -9.41
C PRO A 241 6.47 -3.86 -9.72
N THR A 242 7.39 -3.96 -8.76
CA THR A 242 8.64 -4.70 -8.96
C THR A 242 8.40 -6.20 -8.98
N ASN A 243 7.62 -6.76 -8.06
CA ASN A 243 7.34 -8.20 -8.05
C ASN A 243 6.51 -8.65 -9.26
N ILE A 244 5.52 -7.86 -9.69
CA ILE A 244 4.72 -8.22 -10.86
C ILE A 244 5.55 -8.22 -12.15
N THR A 245 6.51 -7.29 -12.30
CA THR A 245 7.40 -7.25 -13.46
C THR A 245 8.48 -8.33 -13.40
N MET A 246 9.00 -8.67 -12.20
CA MET A 246 9.84 -9.85 -12.00
C MET A 246 9.11 -11.14 -12.41
N ALA A 247 7.86 -11.31 -11.99
CA ALA A 247 7.07 -12.49 -12.36
C ALA A 247 6.74 -12.53 -13.85
N LEU A 248 6.40 -11.38 -14.46
CA LEU A 248 6.13 -11.27 -15.90
C LEU A 248 7.35 -11.59 -16.75
N SER A 249 8.58 -11.32 -16.27
CA SER A 249 9.78 -11.60 -17.05
C SER A 249 9.97 -13.10 -17.31
N HIS A 250 9.37 -13.98 -16.49
CA HIS A 250 9.29 -15.42 -16.74
C HIS A 250 8.70 -15.72 -18.14
N PHE A 251 7.79 -14.88 -18.61
CA PHE A 251 7.16 -14.97 -19.93
C PHE A 251 7.87 -14.11 -21.00
N GLY A 252 9.06 -13.60 -20.72
CA GLY A 252 9.85 -12.77 -21.63
C GLY A 252 9.47 -11.29 -21.63
N TRP A 253 8.64 -10.82 -20.69
CA TRP A 253 8.33 -9.41 -20.52
C TRP A 253 9.59 -8.55 -20.31
N GLN A 254 9.67 -7.41 -21.00
CA GLN A 254 10.87 -6.59 -21.04
C GLN A 254 10.77 -5.28 -20.24
N GLU A 255 9.56 -4.75 -20.02
CA GLU A 255 9.39 -3.49 -19.28
C GLU A 255 9.76 -3.64 -17.81
N ASP A 256 10.13 -2.52 -17.18
CA ASP A 256 10.60 -2.46 -15.80
C ASP A 256 9.49 -2.06 -14.82
N GLN A 257 9.83 -2.00 -13.54
CA GLN A 257 8.90 -1.57 -12.48
C GLN A 257 8.32 -0.16 -12.71
N ASN A 258 9.01 0.73 -13.42
CA ASN A 258 8.57 2.12 -13.64
C ASN A 258 7.46 2.17 -14.68
N TYR A 259 7.52 1.28 -15.69
CA TYR A 259 6.41 1.10 -16.62
C TYR A 259 5.16 0.62 -15.88
N ALA A 260 5.28 -0.43 -15.06
CA ALA A 260 4.13 -0.94 -14.30
C ALA A 260 3.57 0.08 -13.30
N ALA A 261 4.44 0.84 -12.62
CA ALA A 261 4.05 1.88 -11.67
C ALA A 261 3.23 3.01 -12.32
N GLN A 262 3.41 3.33 -13.61
CA GLN A 262 2.57 4.34 -14.29
C GLN A 262 1.07 3.99 -14.30
N PHE A 263 0.75 2.70 -14.18
CA PHE A 263 -0.62 2.20 -14.13
C PHE A 263 -1.07 1.87 -12.72
N LEU A 264 -0.18 1.25 -11.94
CA LEU A 264 -0.48 0.73 -10.61
C LEU A 264 -0.38 1.80 -9.52
N LYS A 265 0.32 2.91 -9.79
CA LYS A 265 0.62 3.94 -8.79
C LYS A 265 0.39 5.34 -9.37
N PRO A 266 -0.88 5.75 -9.54
CA PRO A 266 -1.19 7.11 -10.01
C PRO A 266 -0.63 8.20 -9.07
N GLU A 267 -0.45 7.87 -7.78
CA GLU A 267 0.29 8.69 -6.81
C GLU A 267 1.60 7.99 -6.40
N THR A 268 2.73 8.68 -6.52
CA THR A 268 4.06 8.10 -6.26
C THR A 268 4.23 7.71 -4.78
N GLU A 269 3.57 8.45 -3.88
CA GLU A 269 3.61 8.21 -2.43
C GLU A 269 2.63 7.14 -1.93
N ASP A 270 1.79 6.59 -2.81
CA ASP A 270 1.02 5.40 -2.48
C ASP A 270 1.97 4.30 -1.99
N LYS A 271 1.53 3.63 -0.92
CA LYS A 271 2.29 2.63 -0.17
C LYS A 271 1.97 1.21 -0.60
N ASN A 272 0.82 0.98 -1.21
CA ASN A 272 0.32 -0.35 -1.43
C ASN A 272 -0.40 -0.44 -2.77
N VAL A 273 0.04 -1.39 -3.59
CA VAL A 273 -0.74 -1.86 -4.73
C VAL A 273 -1.38 -3.17 -4.31
N SER A 274 -2.71 -3.21 -4.29
CA SER A 274 -3.45 -4.39 -3.88
C SER A 274 -3.24 -5.56 -4.86
N PRO A 275 -3.38 -6.82 -4.40
CA PRO A 275 -3.29 -7.98 -5.29
C PRO A 275 -4.29 -7.92 -6.45
N GLY A 276 -5.46 -7.31 -6.23
CA GLY A 276 -6.48 -7.11 -7.27
C GLY A 276 -6.01 -6.18 -8.38
N GLU A 277 -5.28 -5.12 -8.06
CA GLU A 277 -4.72 -4.19 -9.03
C GLU A 277 -3.56 -4.81 -9.82
N LEU A 278 -2.69 -5.58 -9.15
CA LEU A 278 -1.66 -6.37 -9.83
C LEU A 278 -2.29 -7.32 -10.87
N VAL A 279 -3.34 -8.04 -10.47
CA VAL A 279 -4.10 -8.92 -11.35
C VAL A 279 -4.75 -8.15 -12.50
N ASN A 280 -5.35 -6.99 -12.21
CA ASN A 280 -5.99 -6.16 -13.23
C ASN A 280 -4.96 -5.67 -14.25
N PHE A 281 -3.81 -5.16 -13.81
CA PHE A 281 -2.71 -4.75 -14.69
C PHE A 281 -2.27 -5.89 -15.60
N VAL A 282 -2.02 -7.09 -15.06
CA VAL A 282 -1.65 -8.25 -15.89
C VAL A 282 -2.72 -8.56 -16.92
N ASN A 283 -3.98 -8.68 -16.50
CA ASN A 283 -5.08 -9.09 -17.36
C ASN A 283 -5.46 -8.06 -18.44
N THR A 284 -5.07 -6.79 -18.28
CA THR A 284 -5.47 -5.70 -19.18
C THR A 284 -4.32 -5.12 -20.01
N HIS A 285 -3.08 -5.18 -19.51
CA HIS A 285 -1.91 -4.55 -20.15
C HIS A 285 -0.86 -5.55 -20.66
N THR A 286 -1.08 -6.86 -20.48
CA THR A 286 -0.12 -7.88 -20.87
C THR A 286 -0.75 -8.96 -21.78
N GLY A 287 0.08 -9.86 -22.30
CA GLY A 287 -0.35 -11.02 -23.08
C GLY A 287 -0.60 -12.28 -22.26
N VAL A 288 -0.47 -12.20 -20.92
CA VAL A 288 -0.72 -13.31 -19.99
C VAL A 288 -1.85 -12.96 -19.03
N ARG A 289 -2.22 -13.92 -18.19
CA ARG A 289 -3.34 -13.81 -17.26
C ARG A 289 -2.84 -13.92 -15.82
N ALA A 290 -3.61 -13.37 -14.89
CA ALA A 290 -3.37 -13.55 -13.47
C ALA A 290 -4.68 -13.69 -12.69
N ILE A 291 -4.59 -14.35 -11.53
CA ILE A 291 -5.62 -14.38 -10.51
C ILE A 291 -5.01 -14.24 -9.13
N THR A 292 -5.79 -13.75 -8.17
CA THR A 292 -5.42 -13.69 -6.75
C THR A 292 -6.42 -14.45 -5.89
N ARG A 293 -5.96 -15.10 -4.83
CA ARG A 293 -6.79 -15.83 -3.85
C ARG A 293 -6.21 -15.68 -2.44
N ILE A 294 -7.04 -15.98 -1.45
CA ILE A 294 -6.65 -16.11 -0.03
C ILE A 294 -6.73 -17.58 0.39
N GLY A 295 -6.15 -17.92 1.54
CA GLY A 295 -6.25 -19.27 2.10
C GLY A 295 -5.37 -20.31 1.38
N GLY A 296 -4.30 -19.86 0.71
CA GLY A 296 -3.27 -20.74 0.17
C GLY A 296 -2.57 -21.54 1.28
N ASP A 297 -1.78 -22.53 0.88
CA ASP A 297 -0.90 -23.27 1.78
C ASP A 297 0.44 -23.60 1.11
N ILE A 298 1.37 -24.11 1.90
CA ILE A 298 2.72 -24.48 1.47
C ILE A 298 2.68 -25.54 0.34
N GLU A 299 1.75 -26.49 0.39
CA GLU A 299 1.69 -27.58 -0.58
C GLU A 299 1.15 -27.11 -1.93
N LEU A 300 0.18 -26.18 -1.94
CA LEU A 300 -0.30 -25.50 -3.12
C LEU A 300 0.83 -24.70 -3.78
N LEU A 301 1.57 -23.90 -3.01
CA LEU A 301 2.69 -23.13 -3.54
C LEU A 301 3.69 -24.08 -4.22
N LYS A 302 4.11 -25.17 -3.57
CA LYS A 302 5.00 -26.16 -4.19
C LYS A 302 4.40 -26.77 -5.47
N ASN A 303 3.11 -27.10 -5.48
CA ASN A 303 2.43 -27.63 -6.67
C ASN A 303 2.44 -26.63 -7.84
N LEU A 304 2.20 -25.35 -7.57
CA LEU A 304 2.24 -24.28 -8.57
C LEU A 304 3.66 -24.09 -9.13
N ILE A 305 4.67 -24.05 -8.27
CA ILE A 305 6.08 -23.91 -8.65
C ILE A 305 6.54 -25.12 -9.48
N ALA A 306 6.23 -26.34 -9.04
CA ALA A 306 6.56 -27.57 -9.77
C ALA A 306 5.87 -27.65 -11.14
N ALA A 307 4.68 -27.05 -11.26
CA ALA A 307 3.96 -26.92 -12.51
C ALA A 307 4.35 -25.67 -13.33
N ASN A 308 5.41 -24.96 -12.94
CA ASN A 308 5.93 -23.79 -13.64
C ASN A 308 4.87 -22.68 -13.81
N PHE A 309 4.19 -22.31 -12.72
CA PHE A 309 3.35 -21.12 -12.60
C PHE A 309 4.03 -20.11 -11.68
N PRO A 310 4.43 -18.92 -12.18
CA PRO A 310 4.97 -17.86 -11.33
C PRO A 310 3.98 -17.44 -10.24
N VAL A 311 4.47 -17.38 -9.00
CA VAL A 311 3.67 -17.00 -7.83
C VAL A 311 4.30 -15.81 -7.13
N ILE A 312 3.48 -14.82 -6.80
CA ILE A 312 3.80 -13.72 -5.91
C ILE A 312 2.98 -13.91 -4.64
N ILE A 313 3.59 -13.67 -3.48
CA ILE A 313 2.90 -13.66 -2.18
C ILE A 313 3.00 -12.28 -1.54
N GLU A 314 1.98 -11.91 -0.78
CA GLU A 314 2.11 -10.85 0.23
C GLU A 314 2.79 -11.43 1.47
N THR A 315 3.70 -10.68 2.08
CA THR A 315 4.45 -11.11 3.27
C THR A 315 4.70 -9.93 4.19
N THR A 316 5.27 -10.19 5.35
CA THR A 316 5.70 -9.15 6.27
C THR A 316 7.21 -8.94 6.18
N PHE A 317 7.64 -7.71 6.39
CA PHE A 317 9.04 -7.36 6.46
C PHE A 317 9.25 -6.37 7.60
N THR A 318 10.35 -6.51 8.34
CA THR A 318 10.71 -5.58 9.42
C THR A 318 12.18 -5.14 9.22
N PRO A 319 12.44 -4.15 8.36
CA PRO A 319 13.79 -3.65 8.16
C PRO A 319 14.34 -3.04 9.46
N GLU A 320 15.66 -3.14 9.65
CA GLU A 320 16.32 -2.69 10.89
C GLU A 320 15.95 -1.24 11.25
N GLY A 321 15.45 -1.05 12.48
CA GLY A 321 15.04 0.26 12.99
C GLY A 321 13.72 0.80 12.41
N SER A 322 12.91 -0.05 11.78
CA SER A 322 11.54 0.23 11.31
C SER A 322 10.54 -0.74 11.96
N ASP A 323 9.27 -0.34 12.08
CA ASP A 323 8.23 -1.27 12.52
C ASP A 323 7.77 -2.19 11.38
N TRP A 324 6.93 -3.18 11.71
CA TRP A 324 6.26 -4.10 10.79
C TRP A 324 5.69 -3.39 9.55
N ILE A 325 6.00 -3.90 8.35
CA ILE A 325 5.43 -3.46 7.07
C ILE A 325 5.01 -4.66 6.22
N GLY A 326 4.05 -4.43 5.33
CA GLY A 326 3.71 -5.35 4.25
C GLY A 326 4.74 -5.29 3.13
N HIS A 327 4.93 -6.40 2.43
CA HIS A 327 5.87 -6.55 1.35
C HIS A 327 5.39 -7.62 0.36
N TYR A 328 6.01 -7.68 -0.81
CA TYR A 328 5.77 -8.73 -1.80
C TYR A 328 7.05 -9.49 -2.09
N GLN A 329 6.91 -10.80 -2.31
CA GLN A 329 8.00 -11.66 -2.77
C GLN A 329 7.54 -12.53 -3.94
N THR A 330 8.47 -12.84 -4.84
CA THR A 330 8.23 -13.77 -5.96
C THR A 330 8.89 -15.10 -5.64
N ILE A 331 8.11 -16.17 -5.55
CA ILE A 331 8.63 -17.52 -5.27
C ILE A 331 9.12 -18.13 -6.58
N VAL A 332 10.39 -18.53 -6.61
CA VAL A 332 11.06 -19.07 -7.81
C VAL A 332 11.42 -20.54 -7.68
N GLY A 333 11.42 -21.10 -6.47
CA GLY A 333 11.75 -22.51 -6.26
C GLY A 333 11.42 -23.02 -4.86
N TYR A 334 11.54 -24.33 -4.66
CA TYR A 334 11.51 -24.98 -3.36
C TYR A 334 12.41 -26.20 -3.34
N ASP A 335 12.86 -26.59 -2.13
CA ASP A 335 13.57 -27.84 -1.89
C ASP A 335 13.14 -28.44 -0.54
N ASP A 336 12.47 -29.60 -0.58
CA ASP A 336 11.98 -30.30 0.60
C ASP A 336 13.11 -30.85 1.47
N ASN A 337 14.30 -31.12 0.91
CA ASN A 337 15.46 -31.51 1.72
C ASN A 337 16.04 -30.32 2.50
N ALA A 338 15.97 -29.13 1.91
CA ALA A 338 16.35 -27.88 2.58
C ALA A 338 15.23 -27.31 3.47
N GLY A 339 14.00 -27.80 3.32
CA GLY A 339 12.83 -27.30 4.03
C GLY A 339 12.51 -25.83 3.74
N SER A 340 12.80 -25.37 2.52
CA SER A 340 12.77 -23.94 2.18
C SER A 340 12.18 -23.66 0.80
N PHE A 341 11.48 -22.53 0.69
CA PHE A 341 11.26 -21.86 -0.58
C PHE A 341 12.49 -21.03 -0.95
N TYR A 342 12.60 -20.68 -2.23
CA TYR A 342 13.57 -19.75 -2.75
C TYR A 342 12.82 -18.58 -3.36
N VAL A 343 13.11 -17.37 -2.86
CA VAL A 343 12.38 -16.16 -3.24
C VAL A 343 13.29 -15.11 -3.87
N TYR A 344 12.74 -14.40 -4.84
CA TYR A 344 13.32 -13.15 -5.33
C TYR A 344 12.65 -12.01 -4.57
N ASP A 345 13.45 -11.26 -3.82
CA ASP A 345 12.97 -10.17 -2.99
C ASP A 345 13.44 -8.84 -3.58
N SER A 346 12.50 -7.94 -3.88
CA SER A 346 12.81 -6.65 -4.52
C SER A 346 13.61 -5.69 -3.63
N TRP A 347 13.71 -5.96 -2.33
CA TRP A 347 14.50 -5.21 -1.36
C TRP A 347 15.82 -5.90 -1.02
N LEU A 348 15.76 -7.20 -0.67
CA LEU A 348 16.92 -7.97 -0.18
C LEU A 348 17.78 -8.56 -1.30
N GLY A 349 17.24 -8.75 -2.51
CA GLY A 349 17.95 -9.33 -3.65
C GLY A 349 17.57 -10.78 -3.95
N ILE A 350 18.51 -11.52 -4.56
CA ILE A 350 18.32 -12.91 -5.01
C ILE A 350 19.27 -13.90 -4.35
N GLY A 351 19.85 -13.53 -3.20
CA GLY A 351 20.83 -14.36 -2.51
C GLY A 351 22.08 -14.61 -3.35
N ASP A 352 22.40 -15.88 -3.59
CA ASP A 352 23.55 -16.33 -4.40
C ASP A 352 23.26 -16.39 -5.91
N GLY A 353 22.08 -15.92 -6.34
CA GLY A 353 21.58 -15.99 -7.72
C GLY A 353 20.41 -16.94 -7.90
N ASN A 354 20.22 -17.90 -7.00
CA ASN A 354 19.14 -18.89 -7.08
C ASN A 354 17.90 -18.52 -6.25
N GLY A 355 17.92 -17.35 -5.62
CA GLY A 355 16.89 -16.89 -4.69
C GLY A 355 17.37 -16.96 -3.25
N ILE A 356 16.74 -16.18 -2.38
CA ILE A 356 16.97 -16.21 -0.94
C ILE A 356 16.20 -17.42 -0.40
N ALA A 357 16.92 -18.32 0.29
CA ALA A 357 16.30 -19.45 0.94
C ALA A 357 15.49 -18.98 2.15
N GLU A 358 14.21 -19.31 2.17
CA GLU A 358 13.28 -18.97 3.24
C GLU A 358 12.62 -20.26 3.77
N PRO A 359 12.85 -20.64 5.03
CA PRO A 359 12.27 -21.86 5.60
C PRO A 359 10.75 -21.84 5.51
N TYR A 360 10.13 -22.99 5.20
CA TYR A 360 8.67 -23.08 5.03
C TYR A 360 7.89 -22.53 6.22
N GLU A 361 8.37 -22.80 7.43
CA GLU A 361 7.74 -22.33 8.66
C GLU A 361 7.85 -20.81 8.83
N GLN A 362 8.98 -20.21 8.41
CA GLN A 362 9.14 -18.75 8.46
C GLN A 362 8.23 -18.07 7.43
N LEU A 363 8.23 -18.58 6.20
CA LEU A 363 7.38 -18.05 5.14
C LEU A 363 5.91 -18.12 5.53
N ASP A 364 5.44 -19.25 6.06
CA ASP A 364 4.03 -19.39 6.46
C ASP A 364 3.65 -18.43 7.60
N ARG A 365 4.55 -18.23 8.58
CA ARG A 365 4.32 -17.28 9.68
C ARG A 365 4.16 -15.84 9.18
N ASP A 366 5.00 -15.41 8.25
CA ASP A 366 4.92 -14.04 7.73
C ASP A 366 3.74 -13.89 6.75
N TRP A 367 3.49 -14.92 5.94
CA TRP A 367 2.37 -14.97 4.99
C TRP A 367 1.00 -14.97 5.68
N GLN A 368 0.92 -15.50 6.91
CA GLN A 368 -0.30 -15.51 7.72
C GLN A 368 -0.92 -14.12 7.87
N ALA A 369 -0.10 -13.07 8.03
CA ALA A 369 -0.60 -11.72 8.24
C ALA A 369 -1.40 -11.19 7.04
N PHE A 370 -1.27 -11.79 5.87
CA PHE A 370 -2.03 -11.46 4.65
C PHE A 370 -3.01 -12.56 4.28
N ASN A 371 -3.49 -13.35 5.26
CA ASN A 371 -4.44 -14.44 5.06
C ASN A 371 -3.99 -15.44 3.98
N ARG A 372 -2.69 -15.65 3.87
CA ARG A 372 -2.06 -16.47 2.84
C ARG A 372 -2.49 -16.07 1.43
N THR A 373 -2.46 -14.76 1.15
CA THR A 373 -2.78 -14.19 -0.16
C THR A 373 -1.67 -14.44 -1.18
N PHE A 374 -2.05 -14.88 -2.36
CA PHE A 374 -1.12 -15.13 -3.46
C PHE A 374 -1.71 -14.72 -4.80
N VAL A 375 -0.83 -14.30 -5.70
CA VAL A 375 -1.12 -14.00 -7.11
C VAL A 375 -0.40 -15.01 -7.98
N VAL A 376 -1.12 -15.65 -8.90
CA VAL A 376 -0.55 -16.60 -9.87
C VAL A 376 -0.68 -16.05 -11.27
N LEU A 377 0.43 -16.05 -12.02
CA LEU A 377 0.46 -15.67 -13.42
C LEU A 377 0.47 -16.92 -14.30
N TYR A 378 -0.22 -16.86 -15.43
CA TYR A 378 -0.37 -18.00 -16.34
C TYR A 378 -0.68 -17.59 -17.78
N GLU A 379 -0.32 -18.44 -18.73
CA GLU A 379 -0.82 -18.32 -20.10
C GLU A 379 -2.27 -18.81 -20.17
N GLN A 380 -3.13 -18.13 -20.93
CA GLN A 380 -4.56 -18.48 -21.06
C GLN A 380 -4.78 -19.95 -21.46
N SER A 381 -3.90 -20.54 -22.26
CA SER A 381 -3.95 -21.96 -22.66
C SER A 381 -3.80 -22.94 -21.50
N ARG A 382 -3.25 -22.50 -20.36
CA ARG A 382 -2.98 -23.32 -19.17
C ARG A 382 -3.99 -23.11 -18.04
N GLU A 383 -5.06 -22.33 -18.27
CA GLU A 383 -6.06 -22.00 -17.24
C GLU A 383 -6.69 -23.26 -16.61
N GLY A 384 -7.01 -24.28 -17.41
CA GLY A 384 -7.56 -25.54 -16.91
C GLY A 384 -6.61 -26.30 -15.98
N VAL A 385 -5.29 -26.23 -16.24
CA VAL A 385 -4.28 -26.85 -15.36
C VAL A 385 -4.21 -26.09 -14.04
N LEU A 386 -4.21 -24.75 -14.09
CA LEU A 386 -4.20 -23.91 -12.89
C LEU A 386 -5.43 -24.16 -12.02
N VAL A 387 -6.63 -24.17 -12.62
CA VAL A 387 -7.88 -24.46 -11.90
C VAL A 387 -7.82 -25.84 -11.23
N GLY A 388 -7.28 -26.86 -11.92
CA GLY A 388 -7.09 -28.19 -11.34
C GLY A 388 -6.14 -28.21 -10.14
N LEU A 389 -5.07 -27.40 -10.16
CA LEU A 389 -4.13 -27.28 -9.03
C LEU A 389 -4.72 -26.50 -7.85
N LEU A 390 -5.55 -25.49 -8.11
CA LEU A 390 -6.22 -24.72 -7.08
C LEU A 390 -7.32 -25.52 -6.36
N GLY A 391 -7.97 -26.43 -7.07
CA GLY A 391 -9.13 -27.15 -6.55
C GLY A 391 -10.20 -26.17 -6.08
N ASP A 392 -10.67 -26.32 -4.85
CA ASP A 392 -11.67 -25.45 -4.23
C ASP A 392 -11.25 -23.97 -4.20
N LEU A 393 -9.94 -23.68 -4.12
CA LEU A 393 -9.43 -22.30 -4.14
C LEU A 393 -9.69 -21.58 -5.48
N ALA A 394 -10.06 -22.30 -6.54
CA ALA A 394 -10.47 -21.68 -7.80
C ALA A 394 -11.76 -20.85 -7.61
N ASP A 395 -12.66 -21.28 -6.71
CA ASP A 395 -13.85 -20.53 -6.33
C ASP A 395 -13.53 -19.54 -5.19
N VAL A 396 -13.99 -18.30 -5.32
CA VAL A 396 -13.66 -17.22 -4.37
C VAL A 396 -14.34 -17.39 -3.02
N ASN A 397 -15.53 -18.00 -2.98
CA ASN A 397 -16.26 -18.26 -1.74
C ASN A 397 -15.66 -19.46 -1.02
N LEU A 398 -15.35 -20.54 -1.74
CA LEU A 398 -14.68 -21.69 -1.15
C LEU A 398 -13.27 -21.33 -0.64
N ALA A 399 -12.55 -20.42 -1.33
CA ALA A 399 -11.30 -19.87 -0.82
C ALA A 399 -11.49 -19.10 0.50
N ALA A 400 -12.54 -18.29 0.61
CA ALA A 400 -12.87 -17.58 1.84
C ALA A 400 -13.31 -18.54 2.96
N GLU A 401 -14.08 -19.57 2.65
CA GLU A 401 -14.49 -20.62 3.60
C GLU A 401 -13.30 -21.40 4.17
N ARG A 402 -12.35 -21.75 3.30
CA ARG A 402 -11.11 -22.38 3.71
C ARG A 402 -10.27 -21.45 4.59
N ALA A 403 -10.12 -20.18 4.19
CA ALA A 403 -9.41 -19.18 4.98
C ALA A 403 -10.05 -18.95 6.36
N LEU A 404 -11.40 -18.96 6.43
CA LEU A 404 -12.15 -18.90 7.69
C LEU A 404 -11.80 -20.09 8.58
N THR A 405 -11.83 -21.31 8.03
CA THR A 405 -11.49 -22.53 8.76
C THR A 405 -10.08 -22.45 9.35
N VAL A 406 -9.10 -22.04 8.54
CA VAL A 406 -7.71 -21.90 8.98
C VAL A 406 -7.59 -20.84 10.07
N GLY A 407 -8.19 -19.65 9.87
CA GLY A 407 -8.16 -18.58 10.88
C GLY A 407 -8.81 -19.00 12.21
N GLN A 408 -9.91 -19.75 12.17
CA GLN A 408 -10.56 -20.30 13.37
C GLN A 408 -9.66 -21.32 14.09
N GLN A 409 -8.99 -22.20 13.35
CA GLN A 409 -8.05 -23.16 13.93
C GLN A 409 -6.88 -22.44 14.59
N GLU A 410 -6.28 -21.45 13.92
CA GLU A 410 -5.16 -20.67 14.43
C GLU A 410 -5.57 -19.86 15.67
N ALA A 411 -6.73 -19.20 15.66
CA ALA A 411 -7.25 -18.46 16.81
C ALA A 411 -7.65 -19.38 17.96
N SER A 412 -8.02 -20.64 17.69
CA SER A 412 -8.26 -21.64 18.74
C SER A 412 -6.96 -22.13 19.38
N GLN A 413 -5.89 -22.27 18.60
CA GLN A 413 -4.56 -22.70 19.06
C GLN A 413 -3.84 -21.58 19.82
N ASP A 414 -3.89 -20.36 19.29
CA ASP A 414 -3.38 -19.16 19.93
C ASP A 414 -4.46 -18.06 19.92
N PRO A 415 -5.27 -18.00 20.99
CA PRO A 415 -6.29 -16.96 21.12
C PRO A 415 -5.71 -15.56 21.18
N THR A 416 -4.40 -15.34 21.35
CA THR A 416 -3.79 -14.02 21.41
C THR A 416 -3.28 -13.52 20.06
N ASN A 417 -3.27 -14.36 19.02
CA ASN A 417 -2.79 -14.00 17.69
C ASN A 417 -3.73 -12.99 17.00
N PRO A 418 -3.34 -11.72 16.79
CA PRO A 418 -4.20 -10.73 16.15
C PRO A 418 -4.48 -11.03 14.67
N PHE A 419 -3.53 -11.66 13.96
CA PHE A 419 -3.67 -11.98 12.54
C PHE A 419 -4.70 -13.08 12.30
N ALA A 420 -4.79 -14.09 13.17
CA ALA A 420 -5.81 -15.13 13.07
C ALA A 420 -7.23 -14.53 13.14
N TRP A 421 -7.49 -13.64 14.11
CA TRP A 421 -8.77 -12.92 14.22
C TRP A 421 -9.02 -12.00 13.03
N PHE A 422 -7.98 -11.31 12.53
CA PHE A 422 -8.09 -10.48 11.35
C PHE A 422 -8.43 -11.29 10.09
N ASN A 423 -7.85 -12.48 9.94
CA ASN A 423 -8.09 -13.39 8.84
C ASN A 423 -9.52 -13.96 8.87
N ILE A 424 -10.05 -14.27 10.06
CA ILE A 424 -11.46 -14.60 10.27
C ILE A 424 -12.35 -13.45 9.77
N GLY A 425 -12.06 -12.21 10.20
CA GLY A 425 -12.81 -11.03 9.75
C GLY A 425 -12.77 -10.83 8.23
N THR A 426 -11.59 -11.04 7.63
CA THR A 426 -11.39 -10.90 6.18
C THR A 426 -12.13 -11.96 5.39
N ALA A 427 -12.10 -13.21 5.84
CA ALA A 427 -12.87 -14.29 5.23
C ALA A 427 -14.38 -14.03 5.33
N LEU A 428 -14.87 -13.63 6.52
CA LEU A 428 -16.29 -13.32 6.73
C LEU A 428 -16.76 -12.12 5.92
N THR A 429 -15.90 -11.10 5.73
CA THR A 429 -16.20 -9.96 4.86
C THR A 429 -16.39 -10.41 3.41
N ARG A 430 -15.51 -11.28 2.89
CA ARG A 430 -15.66 -11.86 1.54
C ARG A 430 -16.92 -12.72 1.38
N LEU A 431 -17.37 -13.36 2.46
CA LEU A 431 -18.61 -14.12 2.51
C LEU A 431 -19.86 -13.25 2.74
N GLY A 432 -19.72 -11.92 2.84
CA GLY A 432 -20.83 -10.99 3.09
C GLY A 432 -21.40 -11.05 4.52
N ARG A 433 -20.70 -11.69 5.46
CA ARG A 433 -21.12 -11.90 6.86
C ARG A 433 -20.63 -10.76 7.75
N TYR A 434 -21.06 -9.54 7.44
CA TYR A 434 -20.45 -8.31 7.97
C TYR A 434 -20.54 -8.14 9.48
N GLU A 435 -21.62 -8.56 10.15
CA GLU A 435 -21.75 -8.48 11.62
C GLU A 435 -20.69 -9.32 12.34
N GLN A 436 -20.47 -10.54 11.84
CA GLN A 436 -19.46 -11.44 12.37
C GLN A 436 -18.06 -10.98 11.99
N ALA A 437 -17.88 -10.44 10.79
CA ALA A 437 -16.61 -9.86 10.35
C ALA A 437 -16.20 -8.68 11.25
N ALA A 438 -17.11 -7.73 11.50
CA ALA A 438 -16.89 -6.59 12.39
C ALA A 438 -16.47 -7.06 13.79
N SER A 439 -17.14 -8.09 14.31
CA SER A 439 -16.82 -8.68 15.61
C SER A 439 -15.42 -9.31 15.64
N ALA A 440 -15.03 -10.02 14.58
CA ALA A 440 -13.70 -10.61 14.47
C ALA A 440 -12.60 -9.54 14.34
N TYR A 441 -12.86 -8.44 13.64
CA TYR A 441 -11.94 -7.30 13.58
C TYR A 441 -11.81 -6.57 14.92
N ASP A 442 -12.89 -6.46 15.70
CA ASP A 442 -12.79 -5.97 17.09
C ASP A 442 -11.86 -6.86 17.92
N GLU A 443 -11.98 -8.18 17.80
CA GLU A 443 -11.10 -9.13 18.48
C GLU A 443 -9.63 -8.99 18.04
N ALA A 444 -9.38 -8.79 16.73
CA ALA A 444 -8.03 -8.55 16.21
C ALA A 444 -7.41 -7.28 16.81
N THR A 445 -8.15 -6.16 16.82
CA THR A 445 -7.65 -4.88 17.35
C THR A 445 -7.42 -4.92 18.87
N ARG A 446 -8.24 -5.67 19.63
CA ARG A 446 -8.01 -5.93 21.08
C ARG A 446 -6.70 -6.67 21.36
N ARG A 447 -6.16 -7.38 20.37
CA ARG A 447 -4.93 -8.19 20.46
C ARG A 447 -3.71 -7.52 19.86
N MET A 448 -3.71 -6.18 19.82
CA MET A 448 -2.56 -5.39 19.38
C MET A 448 -2.21 -5.62 17.90
N LEU A 449 -3.22 -5.59 17.03
CA LEU A 449 -3.02 -5.62 15.58
C LEU A 449 -2.12 -4.44 15.14
N PRO A 450 -1.04 -4.69 14.35
CA PRO A 450 -0.13 -3.63 13.91
C PRO A 450 -0.83 -2.50 13.16
N PHE A 451 -0.54 -1.25 13.48
CA PHE A 451 -1.26 -0.10 12.91
C PHE A 451 -1.17 -0.02 11.37
N ARG A 452 -0.06 -0.47 10.77
CA ARG A 452 0.13 -0.47 9.31
C ARG A 452 -0.69 -1.53 8.59
N MET A 453 -1.39 -2.41 9.29
CA MET A 453 -2.26 -3.40 8.67
C MET A 453 -3.26 -2.75 7.69
N LEU A 454 -3.80 -1.59 8.08
CA LEU A 454 -4.78 -0.83 7.29
C LEU A 454 -4.17 -0.01 6.15
N TRP A 455 -2.86 -0.11 5.93
CA TRP A 455 -2.22 0.41 4.71
C TRP A 455 -2.36 -0.57 3.55
N TYR A 456 -2.59 -1.84 3.85
CA TYR A 456 -2.58 -2.92 2.86
C TYR A 456 -3.92 -3.66 2.79
N GLN A 457 -4.68 -3.71 3.89
CA GLN A 457 -5.90 -4.51 4.00
C GLN A 457 -7.08 -3.68 4.50
N PHE A 458 -8.16 -3.64 3.70
CA PHE A 458 -9.26 -2.69 3.88
C PHE A 458 -10.58 -3.31 4.34
N GLY A 459 -10.62 -4.62 4.55
CA GLY A 459 -11.83 -5.34 4.99
C GLY A 459 -12.52 -4.75 6.24
N PRO A 460 -11.80 -4.24 7.26
CA PRO A 460 -12.43 -3.59 8.41
C PRO A 460 -13.32 -2.38 8.05
N PHE A 461 -12.91 -1.57 7.06
CA PHE A 461 -13.72 -0.43 6.63
C PHE A 461 -15.04 -0.91 6.02
N GLU A 462 -14.99 -1.94 5.18
CA GLU A 462 -16.17 -2.54 4.55
C GLU A 462 -17.11 -3.17 5.58
N ALA A 463 -16.58 -3.97 6.48
CA ALA A 463 -17.37 -4.65 7.50
C ALA A 463 -18.08 -3.65 8.41
N TYR A 464 -17.35 -2.66 8.96
CA TYR A 464 -17.94 -1.64 9.83
C TYR A 464 -18.95 -0.75 9.09
N PHE A 465 -18.70 -0.41 7.83
CA PHE A 465 -19.64 0.37 7.03
C PHE A 465 -20.97 -0.37 6.85
N ASN A 466 -20.93 -1.65 6.45
CA ASN A 466 -22.13 -2.43 6.15
C ASN A 466 -23.01 -2.72 7.38
N VAL A 467 -22.43 -2.67 8.59
CA VAL A 467 -23.19 -2.81 9.86
C VAL A 467 -23.57 -1.46 10.48
N GLY A 468 -23.34 -0.36 9.76
CA GLY A 468 -23.71 0.99 10.21
C GLY A 468 -22.79 1.59 11.28
N ARG A 469 -21.64 0.97 11.57
CA ARG A 469 -20.63 1.46 12.52
C ARG A 469 -19.76 2.55 11.88
N TYR A 470 -20.41 3.61 11.39
CA TYR A 470 -19.75 4.70 10.65
C TYR A 470 -18.71 5.47 11.48
N ASP A 471 -18.91 5.60 12.79
CA ASP A 471 -17.92 6.24 13.67
C ASP A 471 -16.64 5.42 13.78
N ASP A 472 -16.73 4.08 13.75
CA ASP A 472 -15.54 3.22 13.74
C ASP A 472 -14.79 3.34 12.42
N VAL A 473 -15.51 3.38 11.27
CA VAL A 473 -14.91 3.66 9.96
C VAL A 473 -14.15 4.99 9.99
N MET A 474 -14.77 6.06 10.51
CA MET A 474 -14.12 7.37 10.62
C MET A 474 -12.94 7.36 11.61
N GLY A 475 -13.00 6.53 12.64
CA GLY A 475 -11.86 6.27 13.54
C GLY A 475 -10.68 5.64 12.82
N LEU A 476 -10.92 4.65 11.96
CA LEU A 476 -9.90 4.03 11.12
C LEU A 476 -9.34 5.04 10.09
N VAL A 477 -10.21 5.83 9.46
CA VAL A 477 -9.80 6.91 8.54
C VAL A 477 -8.85 7.88 9.24
N GLN A 478 -9.25 8.38 10.41
CA GLN A 478 -8.43 9.31 11.19
C GLN A 478 -7.09 8.69 11.58
N ASN A 479 -7.07 7.39 11.92
CA ASN A 479 -5.85 6.66 12.21
C ASN A 479 -4.91 6.61 10.99
N ASN A 480 -5.40 6.23 9.82
CA ASN A 480 -4.58 6.18 8.60
C ASN A 480 -4.02 7.56 8.23
N LEU A 481 -4.86 8.61 8.23
CA LEU A 481 -4.46 9.96 7.86
C LEU A 481 -3.43 10.59 8.80
N THR A 482 -3.38 10.15 10.06
CA THR A 482 -2.43 10.66 11.06
C THR A 482 -1.13 9.87 11.13
N ASN A 483 -1.14 8.61 10.70
CA ASN A 483 -0.05 7.67 10.93
C ASN A 483 0.76 7.34 9.68
N GLY A 484 0.61 8.09 8.59
CA GLY A 484 1.45 7.96 7.40
C GLY A 484 0.70 7.43 6.18
N ALA A 485 -0.52 6.90 6.31
CA ALA A 485 -1.34 6.42 5.20
C ALA A 485 -2.19 7.51 4.53
N GLN A 486 -1.77 8.78 4.58
CA GLN A 486 -2.49 9.87 3.92
C GLN A 486 -2.49 9.82 2.37
N TYR A 487 -1.78 8.85 1.79
CA TYR A 487 -1.73 8.60 0.36
C TYR A 487 -2.38 7.27 -0.04
N VAL A 488 -3.00 6.55 0.92
CA VAL A 488 -3.76 5.33 0.65
C VAL A 488 -5.18 5.73 0.24
N GLU A 489 -5.50 5.59 -1.04
CA GLU A 489 -6.74 6.03 -1.67
C GLU A 489 -8.00 5.41 -1.04
N GLU A 490 -7.94 4.15 -0.62
CA GLU A 490 -9.08 3.47 0.00
C GLU A 490 -9.50 4.17 1.29
N THR A 491 -8.57 4.83 1.98
CA THR A 491 -8.88 5.63 3.17
C THR A 491 -9.88 6.74 2.83
N TYR A 492 -9.69 7.44 1.71
CA TYR A 492 -10.58 8.52 1.26
C TYR A 492 -11.85 7.97 0.63
N TYR A 493 -11.77 6.84 -0.09
CA TYR A 493 -12.96 6.17 -0.61
C TYR A 493 -13.95 5.81 0.51
N TRP A 494 -13.47 5.16 1.58
CA TRP A 494 -14.31 4.80 2.72
C TRP A 494 -14.79 6.02 3.51
N GLN A 495 -13.98 7.07 3.61
CA GLN A 495 -14.42 8.35 4.16
C GLN A 495 -15.59 8.94 3.36
N GLY A 496 -15.50 8.94 2.03
CA GLY A 496 -16.56 9.40 1.13
C GLY A 496 -17.84 8.59 1.29
N ARG A 497 -17.73 7.25 1.38
CA ARG A 497 -18.88 6.35 1.62
C ARG A 497 -19.62 6.70 2.91
N VAL A 498 -18.90 7.00 3.99
CA VAL A 498 -19.52 7.42 5.26
C VAL A 498 -20.22 8.77 5.11
N TYR A 499 -19.58 9.75 4.46
CA TYR A 499 -20.20 11.06 4.22
C TYR A 499 -21.47 10.95 3.38
N GLU A 500 -21.44 10.14 2.32
CA GLU A 500 -22.62 9.85 1.49
C GLU A 500 -23.74 9.22 2.32
N ALA A 501 -23.44 8.19 3.12
CA ALA A 501 -24.43 7.54 3.99
C ALA A 501 -25.05 8.49 5.03
N ARG A 502 -24.34 9.57 5.39
CA ARG A 502 -24.81 10.64 6.30
C ARG A 502 -25.50 11.80 5.57
N GLY A 503 -25.59 11.77 4.24
CA GLY A 503 -26.15 12.86 3.42
C GLY A 503 -25.23 14.10 3.31
N GLN A 504 -23.94 13.95 3.63
CA GLN A 504 -22.93 15.01 3.60
C GLN A 504 -22.28 15.07 2.20
N ASN A 505 -23.08 15.47 1.20
CA ASN A 505 -22.73 15.30 -0.21
C ASN A 505 -21.46 16.05 -0.63
N ASN A 506 -21.21 17.25 -0.09
CA ASN A 506 -20.03 18.04 -0.47
C ASN A 506 -18.74 17.38 0.04
N GLU A 507 -18.78 16.88 1.27
CA GLU A 507 -17.69 16.16 1.90
C GLU A 507 -17.44 14.81 1.22
N ALA A 508 -18.51 14.11 0.82
CA ALA A 508 -18.40 12.89 0.04
C ALA A 508 -17.70 13.13 -1.31
N ILE A 509 -18.13 14.15 -2.07
CA ILE A 509 -17.48 14.54 -3.34
C ILE A 509 -16.00 14.89 -3.13
N ALA A 510 -15.69 15.66 -2.09
CA ALA A 510 -14.30 16.03 -1.79
C ALA A 510 -13.44 14.80 -1.47
N ALA A 511 -13.97 13.85 -0.71
CA ALA A 511 -13.27 12.61 -0.38
C ALA A 511 -13.09 11.71 -1.62
N TYR A 512 -14.12 11.53 -2.44
CA TYR A 512 -14.02 10.74 -3.69
C TYR A 512 -13.14 11.38 -4.76
N THR A 513 -12.97 12.70 -4.75
CA THR A 513 -12.03 13.38 -5.65
C THR A 513 -10.58 13.21 -5.17
N ARG A 514 -10.40 12.91 -3.88
CA ARG A 514 -9.08 12.71 -3.28
C ARG A 514 -8.62 11.26 -3.35
N ALA A 515 -9.54 10.31 -3.22
CA ALA A 515 -9.35 8.93 -3.65
C ALA A 515 -9.08 8.92 -5.16
#